data_AF-A0A061N8R2-F1
#
_entry.id   AF-A0A061N8R2-F1
#
_cell.length_a   1.000
_cell.length_b   1.000
_cell.length_c   1.000
_cell.angle_alpha   90.00
_cell.angle_beta   90.00
_cell.angle_gamma   90.00
#
_symmetry.space_group_name_H-M   'P 1'
#
loop_
_entity.id
_entity.type
_entity.pdbx_description
1 polymer ?
#
loop_
_entity_poly.entity_id
_entity_poly.type
_entity_poly.pdbx_seq_one_letter_code
_entity_poly.pdbx_strand_id
1 'polypeptide(L)'
;MSEENNYLSSIVRFFSEFPEEPRVYSFFLDGVFHWMESDYIIGEILISSEEDLKEVHQILMSMTHTEESIHRFLELMAKAYVMAR
;
A
#
# COMPACT_ATOMS: atom_id res chain seq x y z
N MET A 1 0.65 16.32 25.34
CA MET A 1 1.13 15.61 24.15
C MET A 1 0.48 14.25 24.19
N SER A 2 -0.78 14.18 23.75
CA SER A 2 -1.48 12.92 23.54
C SER A 2 -0.74 12.14 22.45
N GLU A 3 -0.81 10.81 22.50
CA GLU A 3 -0.39 9.90 21.42
C GLU A 3 -1.25 10.15 20.17
N GLU A 4 -1.08 11.32 19.53
CA GLU A 4 -1.71 11.66 18.27
C GLU A 4 -1.19 10.67 17.22
N ASN A 5 -2.11 9.86 16.72
CA ASN A 5 -1.89 8.77 15.77
C ASN A 5 -0.96 9.18 14.64
N ASN A 6 0.32 8.85 14.75
CA ASN A 6 1.26 9.03 13.66
C ASN A 6 1.12 7.84 12.70
N TYR A 7 0.04 7.83 11.91
CA TYR A 7 -0.27 6.78 10.92
C TYR A 7 0.90 6.54 9.99
N LEU A 8 1.56 7.61 9.53
CA LEU A 8 2.75 7.54 8.70
C LEU A 8 3.85 6.71 9.38
N SER A 9 4.17 6.99 10.64
CA SER A 9 5.22 6.24 11.36
C SER A 9 4.85 4.77 11.57
N SER A 10 3.56 4.47 11.80
CA SER A 10 3.08 3.09 11.91
C SER A 10 3.21 2.35 10.57
N ILE A 11 2.84 3.00 9.46
CA ILE A 11 2.90 2.44 8.10
C ILE A 11 4.36 2.29 7.64
N VAL A 12 5.23 3.26 7.92
CA VAL A 12 6.68 3.15 7.63
C VAL A 12 7.28 1.96 8.36
N ARG A 13 6.95 1.78 9.64
CA ARG A 13 7.42 0.61 10.40
C ARG A 13 6.88 -0.69 9.79
N PHE A 14 5.60 -0.74 9.44
CA PHE A 14 5.01 -1.89 8.77
C PHE A 14 5.77 -2.25 7.48
N PHE A 15 6.02 -1.27 6.60
CA PHE A 15 6.73 -1.50 5.34
C PHE A 15 8.25 -1.68 5.48
N SER A 16 8.80 -1.50 6.69
CA SER A 16 10.18 -1.90 6.99
C SER A 16 10.32 -3.39 7.33
N GLU A 17 9.19 -4.04 7.64
CA GLU A 17 9.11 -5.46 8.00
C GLU A 17 8.45 -6.30 6.89
N PHE A 18 7.64 -5.66 6.03
CA PHE A 18 6.84 -6.32 5.01
C PHE A 18 6.76 -5.49 3.70
N PRO A 19 6.52 -6.10 2.53
CA PRO A 19 6.68 -7.53 2.26
C PRO A 19 8.14 -7.97 2.45
N GLU A 20 8.36 -9.27 2.64
CA GLU A 20 9.72 -9.82 2.75
C GLU A 20 10.47 -9.71 1.42
N GLU A 21 9.77 -9.93 0.30
CA GLU A 21 10.34 -9.86 -1.04
C GLU A 21 9.56 -8.87 -1.93
N PRO A 22 10.24 -7.99 -2.69
CA PRO A 22 9.56 -7.12 -3.64
C PRO A 22 8.91 -7.93 -4.77
N ARG A 23 7.78 -7.44 -5.29
CA ARG A 23 7.07 -8.05 -6.43
C ARG A 23 6.67 -7.02 -7.47
N VAL A 24 6.49 -7.49 -8.70
CA VAL A 24 5.88 -6.72 -9.78
C VAL A 24 4.45 -7.19 -9.99
N TYR A 25 3.51 -6.26 -9.95
CA TYR A 25 2.11 -6.50 -10.28
C TYR A 25 1.87 -6.18 -11.74
N SER A 26 1.17 -7.06 -12.45
CA SER A 26 0.74 -6.82 -13.83
C SER A 26 -0.75 -7.06 -13.98
N PHE A 27 -1.44 -6.14 -14.65
CA PHE A 27 -2.89 -6.22 -14.86
C PHE A 27 -3.31 -5.40 -16.08
N PHE A 28 -4.48 -5.72 -16.64
CA PHE A 28 -5.13 -4.91 -17.66
C PHE A 28 -6.24 -4.08 -17.04
N LEU A 29 -6.29 -2.79 -17.38
CA LEU A 29 -7.37 -1.88 -17.02
C LEU A 29 -7.68 -1.01 -18.24
N ASP A 30 -8.96 -0.91 -18.62
CA ASP A 30 -9.43 -0.11 -19.76
C ASP A 30 -8.63 -0.31 -21.07
N GLY A 31 -8.23 -1.56 -21.33
CA GLY A 31 -7.49 -1.94 -22.53
C GLY A 31 -5.99 -1.61 -22.49
N VAL A 32 -5.49 -1.05 -21.39
CA VAL A 32 -4.07 -0.74 -21.18
C VAL A 32 -3.44 -1.80 -20.27
N PHE A 33 -2.25 -2.27 -20.65
CA PHE A 33 -1.43 -3.14 -19.81
C PHE A 33 -0.63 -2.31 -18.83
N HIS A 34 -0.79 -2.59 -17.54
CA HIS A 34 -0.06 -1.95 -16.46
C HIS A 34 0.91 -2.94 -15.82
N TRP A 35 2.05 -2.40 -15.40
CA TRP A 35 3.11 -3.10 -14.69
C TRP A 35 3.67 -2.15 -13.63
N MET A 36 3.68 -2.56 -12.37
CA MET A 36 4.03 -1.69 -11.24
C MET A 36 4.80 -2.48 -10.18
N GLU A 37 5.90 -1.90 -9.70
CA GLU A 37 6.74 -2.47 -8.64
C GLU A 37 6.11 -2.19 -7.27
N SER A 38 6.21 -3.15 -6.32
CA SER A 38 5.73 -2.98 -4.95
C SER A 38 6.29 -1.73 -4.28
N ASP A 39 7.58 -1.45 -4.48
CA ASP A 39 8.28 -0.33 -3.83
C ASP A 39 7.75 1.02 -4.33
N TYR A 40 7.38 1.07 -5.62
CA TYR A 40 6.73 2.25 -6.19
C TYR A 40 5.37 2.48 -5.52
N ILE A 41 4.55 1.44 -5.38
CA ILE A 41 3.24 1.54 -4.72
C ILE A 41 3.37 1.95 -3.26
N ILE A 42 4.32 1.36 -2.54
CA ILE A 42 4.63 1.73 -1.15
C ILE A 42 5.01 3.21 -1.09
N GLY A 43 5.86 3.68 -1.99
CA GLY A 43 6.23 5.10 -2.09
C GLY A 43 5.02 6.02 -2.26
N GLU A 44 4.11 5.70 -3.18
CA GLU A 44 2.89 6.49 -3.40
C GLU A 44 1.97 6.49 -2.16
N ILE A 45 1.87 5.37 -1.44
CA ILE A 45 1.15 5.30 -0.17
C ILE A 45 1.77 6.25 0.86
N LEU A 46 3.10 6.22 1.03
CA LEU A 46 3.79 6.98 2.08
C LEU A 46 3.72 8.51 1.91
N ILE A 47 3.48 8.99 0.69
CA ILE A 47 3.31 10.44 0.41
C ILE A 47 1.85 10.87 0.34
N SER A 48 0.90 9.94 0.59
CA SER A 48 -0.53 10.23 0.55
C SER A 48 -0.97 11.17 1.67
N SER A 49 -2.21 11.67 1.59
CA SER A 49 -2.74 12.59 2.61
C SER A 49 -2.88 11.89 3.96
N GLU A 50 -2.99 12.67 5.05
CA GLU A 50 -3.21 12.09 6.39
C GLU A 50 -4.53 11.29 6.46
N GLU A 51 -5.56 11.72 5.73
CA GLU A 51 -6.84 11.02 5.64
C GLU A 51 -6.67 9.65 4.94
N ASP A 52 -5.98 9.60 3.81
CA ASP A 52 -5.69 8.36 3.09
C ASP A 52 -4.80 7.43 3.93
N LEU A 53 -3.78 7.97 4.60
CA LEU A 53 -2.89 7.21 5.48
C LEU A 53 -3.66 6.60 6.66
N LYS A 54 -4.67 7.31 7.19
CA LYS A 54 -5.55 6.75 8.22
C LYS A 54 -6.35 5.56 7.70
N GLU A 55 -6.91 5.64 6.49
CA GLU A 55 -7.65 4.53 5.87
C GLU A 55 -6.74 3.33 5.59
N VAL A 56 -5.57 3.58 4.98
CA VAL A 56 -4.55 2.54 4.75
C VAL A 56 -4.15 1.88 6.06
N HIS A 57 -3.89 2.66 7.11
CA HIS A 57 -3.53 2.12 8.41
C HIS A 57 -4.63 1.21 8.97
N GLN A 58 -5.90 1.60 8.86
CA GLN A 58 -7.02 0.78 9.31
C GLN A 58 -7.10 -0.54 8.53
N ILE A 59 -6.93 -0.50 7.20
CA ILE A 59 -6.92 -1.71 6.36
C ILE A 59 -5.79 -2.64 6.79
N LEU A 60 -4.56 -2.11 6.87
CA LEU A 60 -3.39 -2.88 7.29
C LEU A 60 -3.60 -3.51 8.66
N MET A 61 -4.11 -2.79 9.65
CA MET A 61 -4.34 -3.35 10.99
C MET A 61 -5.49 -4.36 11.07
N SER A 62 -6.38 -4.38 10.07
CA SER A 62 -7.53 -5.30 10.03
C SER A 62 -7.26 -6.61 9.30
N MET A 63 -6.22 -6.66 8.45
CA MET A 63 -5.88 -7.85 7.67
C MET A 63 -4.88 -8.75 8.38
N THR A 64 -4.85 -10.03 8.00
CA THR A 64 -3.74 -10.93 8.37
C THR A 64 -2.47 -10.49 7.65
N HIS A 65 -1.31 -10.54 8.31
CA HIS A 65 0.00 -10.18 7.76
C HIS A 65 0.75 -11.43 7.31
N THR A 66 0.36 -11.94 6.14
CA THR A 66 1.14 -12.92 5.39
C THR A 66 1.70 -12.25 4.16
N GLU A 67 2.81 -12.76 3.63
CA GLU A 67 3.40 -12.26 2.38
C GLU A 67 2.36 -12.13 1.26
N GLU A 68 1.53 -13.16 1.07
CA GLU A 68 0.51 -13.16 0.03
C GLU A 68 -0.59 -12.12 0.26
N SER A 69 -1.05 -11.95 1.50
CA SER A 69 -2.08 -10.95 1.81
C SER A 69 -1.56 -9.52 1.64
N ILE A 70 -0.29 -9.27 2.00
CA ILE A 70 0.38 -7.98 1.82
C ILE A 70 0.53 -7.65 0.34
N HIS A 71 1.02 -8.59 -0.46
CA HIS A 71 1.08 -8.38 -1.91
C HIS A 71 -0.28 -8.22 -2.55
N ARG A 72 -1.30 -8.92 -2.05
CA ARG A 72 -2.68 -8.73 -2.52
C ARG A 72 -3.18 -7.31 -2.22
N PHE A 73 -2.88 -6.79 -1.03
CA PHE A 73 -3.20 -5.40 -0.68
C PHE A 73 -2.48 -4.42 -1.63
N LEU A 74 -1.17 -4.59 -1.83
CA LEU A 74 -0.38 -3.71 -2.71
C LEU A 74 -0.83 -3.79 -4.18
N GLU A 75 -1.23 -4.96 -4.67
CA GLU A 75 -1.80 -5.12 -6.02
C GLU A 75 -3.13 -4.35 -6.16
N LEU A 76 -3.98 -4.36 -5.13
CA LEU A 76 -5.23 -3.59 -5.11
C LEU A 76 -4.94 -2.08 -5.07
N MET A 77 -3.96 -1.65 -4.28
CA MET A 77 -3.51 -0.24 -4.27
C MET A 77 -2.95 0.19 -5.62
N ALA A 78 -2.21 -0.68 -6.31
CA ALA A 78 -1.74 -0.42 -7.68
C ALA A 78 -2.88 -0.18 -8.65
N LYS A 79 -3.96 -0.97 -8.57
CA LYS A 79 -5.16 -0.77 -9.40
C LYS A 79 -5.87 0.54 -9.05
N ALA A 80 -6.06 0.83 -7.77
CA ALA A 80 -6.67 2.07 -7.30
C ALA A 80 -5.88 3.30 -7.79
N TYR A 81 -4.55 3.23 -7.72
CA TYR A 81 -3.66 4.27 -8.21
C TYR A 81 -3.88 4.60 -9.70
N VAL A 82 -3.96 3.55 -10.53
CA VAL A 82 -4.20 3.73 -11.96
C VAL A 82 -5.60 4.29 -12.22
N MET A 83 -6.62 3.81 -11.50
CA MET A 83 -8.00 4.28 -11.66
C MET A 83 -8.21 5.75 -11.25
N ALA A 84 -7.36 6.28 -10.37
CA ALA A 84 -7.45 7.66 -9.91
C ALA A 84 -6.79 8.67 -10.88
N ARG A 85 -6.13 8.20 -11.94
CA ARG A 85 -5.44 9.01 -12.96
C ARG A 85 -6.22 9.07 -14.27
#